data_AF-A0A383AA84-F1
#
_entry.id   AF-A0A383AA84-F1
#
_cell.length_a   1.000
_cell.length_b   1.000
_cell.length_c   1.000
_cell.angle_alpha   90.00
_cell.angle_beta   90.00
_cell.angle_gamma   90.00
#
_symmetry.space_group_name_H-M   'P 1'
#
loop_
_entity.id
_entity.type
_entity.pdbx_description
1 polymer ?
#
loop_
_entity_poly.entity_id
_entity_poly.type
_entity_poly.pdbx_seq_one_letter_code
_entity_poly.pdbx_strand_id
1 'polypeptide(L)' 'YFCRATNRKFNFSTNPSFFTASDGSLTNASFFRDPKTYITTVGLYNENNELLAVAKLSKPLLKSFSREAIVKVRLDF' A
#
# COMPACT_ATOMS: atom_id res chain seq x y z
N TYR A 1 -4.60 10.30 14.07
CA TYR A 1 -4.28 8.87 14.03
C TYR A 1 -2.95 8.62 13.33
N PHE A 2 -2.20 7.60 13.75
CA PHE A 2 -0.96 7.17 13.09
C PHE A 2 -1.12 5.73 12.59
N CYS A 3 -0.83 5.52 11.30
CA CYS A 3 -0.75 4.19 10.71
C CYS A 3 0.69 3.93 10.29
N ARG A 4 1.26 2.80 10.73
CA ARG A 4 2.61 2.37 10.35
C ARG A 4 2.52 1.12 9.48
N ALA A 5 2.95 1.26 8.24
CA ALA A 5 3.21 0.16 7.33
C ALA A 5 4.67 -0.29 7.51
N THR A 6 4.86 -1.29 8.38
CA THR A 6 6.16 -1.90 8.68
C THR A 6 6.79 -2.56 7.46
N ASN A 7 8.07 -2.88 7.53
CA ASN A 7 8.82 -3.52 6.45
C ASN A 7 8.17 -4.77 5.83
N ARG A 8 7.41 -5.57 6.59
CA ARG A 8 6.73 -6.80 6.12
C ARG A 8 5.32 -6.57 5.54
N LYS A 9 4.76 -5.37 5.65
CA LYS A 9 3.37 -5.07 5.22
C LYS A 9 3.34 -4.27 3.92
N PHE A 10 2.32 -4.53 3.10
CA PHE A 10 1.97 -3.77 1.89
C PHE A 10 3.08 -3.71 0.81
N ASN A 11 3.92 -4.75 0.73
CA ASN A 11 4.97 -4.85 -0.30
C ASN A 11 4.52 -5.57 -1.58
N PHE A 12 3.26 -5.97 -1.66
CA PHE A 12 2.69 -6.62 -2.83
C PHE A 12 1.42 -5.87 -3.24
N SER A 13 1.15 -5.85 -4.55
CA SER A 13 -0.02 -5.20 -5.12
C SER A 13 -0.77 -6.18 -6.00
N THR A 14 -2.09 -6.13 -6.00
CA THR A 14 -2.95 -6.90 -6.91
C THR A 14 -3.15 -6.21 -8.26
N ASN A 15 -2.46 -5.10 -8.53
CA ASN A 15 -2.53 -4.44 -9.82
C ASN A 15 -1.94 -5.33 -10.93
N PRO A 16 -2.57 -5.44 -12.11
CA PRO A 16 -2.05 -6.19 -13.26
C PRO A 16 -0.64 -5.77 -13.74
N SER A 17 -0.16 -4.59 -13.36
CA SER A 17 1.22 -4.16 -13.64
C SER A 17 2.27 -4.81 -12.71
N PHE A 18 1.82 -5.40 -11.59
CA PHE A 18 2.67 -6.07 -10.61
C PHE A 18 2.68 -7.59 -10.84
N PHE A 19 1.51 -8.18 -11.06
CA PHE A 19 1.36 -9.58 -11.44
C PHE A 19 0.57 -9.70 -12.74
N THR A 20 0.90 -10.67 -13.56
CA THR A 20 0.08 -11.07 -14.69
C THR A 20 -1.28 -11.58 -14.20
N ALA A 21 -2.35 -11.10 -14.83
CA ALA A 21 -3.71 -11.48 -14.46
C ALA A 21 -4.04 -12.95 -14.78
N SER A 22 -3.25 -13.60 -15.64
CA SER A 22 -3.48 -14.96 -16.15
C SER A 22 -2.90 -16.07 -15.28
N ASP A 23 -1.66 -15.90 -14.80
CA ASP A 23 -0.91 -16.96 -14.10
C ASP A 23 -0.29 -16.50 -12.76
N GLY A 24 -0.50 -15.24 -12.37
CA GLY A 24 0.03 -14.69 -11.12
C GLY A 24 1.56 -14.57 -11.09
N SER A 25 2.22 -14.70 -12.24
CA SER A 25 3.64 -14.47 -12.37
C SER A 25 3.97 -12.98 -12.26
N LEU A 26 5.18 -12.64 -11.83
CA LEU A 26 5.61 -11.25 -11.72
C LEU A 26 5.79 -10.65 -13.11
N THR A 27 5.09 -9.56 -13.41
CA THR A 27 5.24 -8.83 -14.69
C THR A 27 6.66 -8.28 -14.85
N ASN A 28 7.33 -7.97 -13.73
CA ASN A 28 8.73 -7.56 -13.68
C ASN A 28 9.56 -8.56 -12.89
N ALA A 29 10.49 -9.25 -13.54
CA ALA A 29 11.38 -10.23 -12.91
C ALA A 29 12.26 -9.62 -11.79
N SER A 30 12.57 -8.31 -11.87
CA SER A 30 13.34 -7.59 -10.85
C SER A 30 12.60 -7.41 -9.52
N PHE A 31 11.28 -7.63 -9.48
CA PHE A 31 10.51 -7.59 -8.24
C PHE A 31 10.69 -8.85 -7.39
N PHE A 32 11.33 -9.88 -7.95
CA PHE A 32 11.73 -11.04 -7.19
C PHE A 32 12.75 -10.63 -6.12
N ARG A 33 12.34 -10.68 -4.84
CA ARG A 33 13.09 -10.24 -3.64
C ARG A 33 13.19 -8.72 -3.41
N ASP A 34 12.96 -7.88 -4.42
CA ASP A 34 12.88 -6.41 -4.26
C ASP A 34 11.60 -5.82 -4.88
N PRO A 35 10.41 -6.07 -4.29
CA PRO A 35 9.17 -5.53 -4.80
C PRO A 35 9.09 -4.03 -4.57
N LYS A 36 8.67 -3.31 -5.61
CA LYS A 36 8.42 -1.85 -5.56
C LYS A 36 6.93 -1.60 -5.64
N THR A 37 6.34 -1.27 -4.49
CA THR A 37 4.92 -0.89 -4.41
C THR A 37 4.77 0.58 -4.07
N TYR A 38 3.59 1.12 -4.38
CA TYR A 38 3.26 2.50 -4.07
C TYR A 38 1.94 2.54 -3.33
N ILE A 39 1.94 3.18 -2.17
CA ILE A 39 0.72 3.49 -1.43
C ILE A 39 0.18 4.81 -1.98
N THR A 40 -1.06 4.81 -2.45
CA THR A 40 -1.72 5.99 -3.05
C THR A 40 -2.94 6.45 -2.26
N THR A 41 -3.61 5.51 -1.57
CA THR A 41 -4.87 5.75 -0.88
C THR A 41 -4.82 5.13 0.52
N VAL A 42 -5.44 5.79 1.48
CA VAL A 42 -5.59 5.31 2.85
C VAL A 42 -7.08 5.31 3.21
N GLY A 43 -7.59 4.17 3.67
CA GLY A 43 -8.95 4.00 4.17
C GLY A 43 -8.95 3.82 5.69
N LEU A 44 -9.86 4.51 6.38
CA LEU A 44 -10.14 4.33 7.79
C LEU A 44 -11.39 3.46 7.94
N TYR A 45 -11.28 2.39 8.71
CA TYR A 45 -12.37 1.45 8.95
C TYR A 45 -12.76 1.43 10.43
N ASN A 46 -14.03 1.17 10.74
CA ASN A 46 -14.50 0.95 12.11
C ASN A 46 -14.34 -0.52 12.53
N GLU A 47 -14.79 -0.84 13.75
CA GLU A 47 -14.73 -2.20 14.32
C GLU A 47 -15.63 -3.22 13.60
N ASN A 48 -16.63 -2.74 12.86
CA ASN A 48 -17.52 -3.56 12.01
C ASN A 48 -17.00 -3.68 10.56
N ASN A 49 -15.75 -3.28 10.29
CA ASN A 49 -15.13 -3.24 8.97
C ASN A 49 -15.84 -2.31 7.96
N GLU A 50 -16.58 -1.31 8.41
CA GLU A 50 -17.19 -0.30 7.55
C GLU A 50 -16.20 0.84 7.26
N LEU A 51 -16.16 1.30 6.00
CA LEU A 51 -15.28 2.40 5.58
C LEU A 51 -15.84 3.74 6.08
N LEU A 52 -15.14 4.37 7.00
CA LEU A 52 -15.51 5.67 7.57
C LEU A 52 -15.00 6.84 6.74
N ALA A 53 -13.76 6.74 6.24
CA ALA A 53 -13.12 7.81 5.50
C ALA A 53 -12.09 7.27 4.52
N VAL A 54 -11.91 7.96 3.39
CA VAL A 54 -10.87 7.69 2.41
C VAL A 54 -10.09 8.95 2.10
N ALA A 55 -8.76 8.85 2.07
CA ALA A 55 -7.87 9.94 1.71
C ALA A 55 -6.92 9.48 0.61
N LYS A 56 -6.68 10.37 -0.36
CA LYS A 56 -5.65 10.17 -1.38
C LYS A 56 -4.38 10.93 -0.98
N LEU A 57 -3.24 10.29 -1.15
CA LEU A 57 -1.95 10.93 -0.97
C LEU A 57 -1.66 11.83 -2.18
N SER A 58 -1.08 13.00 -1.92
CA SER A 58 -0.69 13.95 -2.98
C SER A 58 0.38 13.40 -3.91
N LYS A 59 1.22 12.48 -3.40
CA LYS A 59 2.21 11.72 -4.17
C LYS A 59 2.19 10.26 -3.73
N PRO A 60 2.35 9.30 -4.66
CA PRO A 60 2.47 7.90 -4.32
C PRO A 60 3.68 7.66 -3.42
N LEU A 61 3.48 7.00 -2.29
CA LEU A 61 4.54 6.71 -1.33
C LEU A 61 5.19 5.37 -1.68
N LEU A 62 6.47 5.40 -2.08
CA LEU A 62 7.23 4.19 -2.39
C LEU A 62 7.40 3.32 -1.14
N LYS A 63 7.07 2.04 -1.28
CA LYS A 63 7.17 1.01 -0.26
C LYS A 63 8.01 -0.15 -0.78
N SER A 64 8.89 -0.66 0.09
CA SER A 64 9.73 -1.84 -0.13
C SER A 64 10.06 -2.51 1.20
N PHE A 65 10.80 -3.62 1.20
CA PHE A 65 11.27 -4.24 2.45
C PHE A 65 12.27 -3.36 3.22
N SER A 66 13.00 -2.47 2.54
CA SER A 66 13.95 -1.54 3.17
C SER A 66 13.31 -0.22 3.61
N ARG A 67 12.15 0.13 3.03
CA ARG A 67 11.45 1.39 3.32
C ARG A 67 10.16 1.14 4.07
N GLU A 68 10.06 1.69 5.26
CA GLU A 68 8.81 1.75 6.02
C GLU A 68 8.03 3.02 5.70
N ALA A 69 6.71 2.94 5.80
CA ALA A 69 5.82 4.06 5.57
C ALA A 69 5.07 4.39 6.85
N ILE A 70 5.10 5.67 7.25
CA ILE A 70 4.32 6.19 8.38
C ILE A 70 3.38 7.24 7.83
N VAL A 71 2.07 7.02 8.02
CA VAL A 71 1.03 7.96 7.61
C VAL A 71 0.42 8.56 8.86
N LYS A 72 0.50 9.89 8.96
CA LYS A 72 -0.19 10.68 9.97
C LYS A 72 -1.50 11.20 9.39
N VAL A 73 -2.62 10.70 9.90
CA VAL A 73 -3.95 11.16 9.54
C VAL A 73 -4.38 12.23 10.54
N ARG A 74 -4.56 13.46 10.03
CA ARG A 74 -5.29 14.52 10.73
C ARG A 74 -6.74 14.46 10.25
N LEU A 75 -7.66 14.35 11.19
CA LEU A 75 -9.08 14.54 10.95
C LEU A 75 -9.38 15.98 11.35
N ASP A 76 -9.98 16.73 10.44
CA ASP A 76 -10.60 18.01 10.75
C ASP A 76 -12.10 17.69 10.88
N PHE A 77 -12.71 18.04 12.01
CA PHE A 77 -14.12 17.80 12.32
C PHE A 77 -14.83 19.13 12.46
#